data_AF-A0A374UGB9-F1
#
_entry.id   AF-A0A374UGB9-F1
#
_cell.length_a   1.000
_cell.length_b   1.000
_cell.length_c   1.000
_cell.angle_alpha   90.00
_cell.angle_beta   90.00
_cell.angle_gamma   90.00
#
_symmetry.space_group_name_H-M   'P 1'
#
loop_
_entity.id
_entity.type
_entity.pdbx_description
1 polymer ?
#
loop_
_entity_poly.entity_id
_entity_poly.type
_entity_poly.pdbx_seq_one_letter_code
_entity_poly.pdbx_strand_id
1 'polypeptide(L)'
;MFAAESHTSRHHIAIAAMACLCVLLGGPSYAAGAESLIIAGATYYGPGVSGPGWTWTDAGHLELDGYAGDAIGADGDLVVTLSGRNSVVESHAPDADITQCGMEVWGDLTLRGTGSLAASGSQCAIHASQALVVDGCAVDARADGANVTGEAVAGVIAARMAVRGGG
;
A
#
# COMPACT_ATOMS: atom_id res chain seq x y z
N MET A 1 33.37 -53.59 -1.36
CA MET A 1 32.44 -53.06 -2.38
C MET A 1 31.06 -53.17 -1.76
N PHE A 2 30.44 -52.11 -1.23
CA PHE A 2 29.99 -50.90 -1.88
C PHE A 2 30.23 -49.67 -1.01
N ALA A 3 30.90 -48.65 -1.56
CA ALA A 3 30.82 -47.28 -1.11
C ALA A 3 29.73 -46.62 -1.96
N ALA A 4 28.62 -46.22 -1.36
CA ALA A 4 27.60 -45.43 -2.02
C ALA A 4 27.12 -44.33 -1.05
N GLU A 5 27.56 -43.12 -1.39
CA GLU A 5 26.75 -41.89 -1.34
C GLU A 5 26.31 -41.37 0.04
N SER A 6 27.23 -40.68 0.72
CA SER A 6 26.91 -39.73 1.80
C SER A 6 27.07 -38.26 1.37
N HIS A 7 26.90 -37.96 0.07
CA HIS A 7 27.03 -36.59 -0.44
C HIS A 7 25.72 -35.80 -0.38
N THR A 8 24.58 -36.47 -0.55
CA THR A 8 23.25 -35.85 -0.60
C THR A 8 22.81 -35.34 0.77
N SER A 9 23.01 -36.12 1.83
CA SER A 9 22.57 -35.80 3.20
C SER A 9 23.22 -34.54 3.79
N ARG A 10 24.53 -34.32 3.60
CA ARG A 10 25.23 -33.15 4.16
C ARG A 10 24.78 -31.84 3.53
N HIS A 11 24.48 -31.84 2.23
CA HIS A 11 23.97 -30.65 1.54
C HIS A 11 22.56 -30.30 1.99
N HIS A 12 21.68 -31.30 2.16
CA HIS A 12 20.33 -31.05 2.67
C HIS A 12 20.32 -30.49 4.10
N ILE A 13 21.21 -30.96 4.97
CA ILE A 13 21.35 -30.45 6.34
C ILE A 13 21.89 -29.01 6.33
N ALA A 14 22.87 -28.70 5.48
CA ALA A 14 23.41 -27.35 5.35
C ALA A 14 22.36 -26.35 4.82
N ILE A 15 21.55 -26.76 3.83
CA ILE A 15 20.48 -25.94 3.26
C ILE A 15 19.39 -25.68 4.30
N ALA A 16 18.97 -26.72 5.04
CA ALA A 16 17.97 -26.57 6.10
C ALA A 16 18.47 -25.65 7.23
N ALA A 17 19.74 -25.80 7.65
CA ALA A 17 20.34 -24.95 8.67
C ALA A 17 20.44 -23.48 8.24
N MET A 18 20.82 -23.22 6.98
CA MET A 18 20.86 -21.86 6.41
C MET A 18 19.45 -21.25 6.34
N ALA A 19 18.45 -22.00 5.90
CA ALA A 19 17.07 -21.54 5.85
C ALA A 19 16.52 -21.20 7.25
N CYS A 20 16.77 -22.05 8.25
CA CYS A 20 16.41 -21.78 9.63
C CYS A 20 17.16 -20.57 10.21
N LEU A 21 18.42 -20.41 9.86
CA LEU A 21 19.24 -19.28 10.29
C LEU A 21 18.74 -17.95 9.70
N CYS A 22 18.29 -17.93 8.44
CA CYS A 22 17.66 -16.76 7.81
C CYS A 22 16.33 -16.37 8.48
N VAL A 23 15.53 -17.35 8.92
CA VAL A 23 14.27 -17.12 9.67
C VAL A 23 14.54 -16.63 11.09
N LEU A 24 15.57 -17.18 11.77
CA LEU A 24 15.90 -16.84 13.16
C LEU A 24 16.67 -15.53 13.30
N LEU A 25 17.52 -15.17 12.33
CA LEU A 25 18.28 -13.93 12.37
C LEU A 25 17.44 -12.70 12.05
N GLY A 26 16.16 -12.87 11.69
CA GLY A 26 15.35 -11.78 11.19
C GLY A 26 16.10 -11.08 10.06
N GLY A 27 16.22 -11.77 8.91
CA GLY A 27 16.66 -11.09 7.69
C GLY A 27 15.99 -9.72 7.60
N PRO A 28 16.69 -8.67 7.15
CA PRO A 28 16.27 -7.29 7.32
C PRO A 28 14.78 -7.24 7.04
N SER A 29 14.00 -6.85 8.05
CA SER A 29 12.55 -6.76 7.93
C SER A 29 12.26 -5.68 6.91
N TYR A 30 12.41 -6.04 5.64
CA TYR A 30 11.82 -5.35 4.53
C TYR A 30 10.34 -5.45 4.87
N ALA A 31 9.75 -4.33 5.27
CA ALA A 31 8.32 -4.17 5.08
C ALA A 31 8.10 -4.58 3.62
N ALA A 32 7.34 -5.66 3.41
CA ALA A 32 6.99 -6.07 2.07
C ALA A 32 6.11 -4.93 1.55
N GLY A 33 6.73 -3.99 0.83
CA GLY A 33 6.00 -2.95 0.12
C GLY A 33 5.04 -3.58 -0.88
N ALA A 34 4.26 -2.75 -1.55
CA ALA A 34 3.33 -3.23 -2.57
C ALA A 34 4.03 -4.03 -3.68
N GLU A 35 3.54 -5.24 -3.96
CA GLU A 35 3.96 -6.03 -5.13
C GLU A 35 3.31 -5.48 -6.39
N SER A 36 2.12 -4.88 -6.23
CA SER A 36 1.39 -4.20 -7.29
C SER A 36 0.76 -2.89 -6.81
N LEU A 37 0.72 -1.92 -7.72
CA LEU A 37 0.07 -0.64 -7.52
C LEU A 37 -0.98 -0.43 -8.60
N ILE A 38 -2.20 -0.08 -8.20
CA ILE A 38 -3.28 0.32 -9.09
C ILE A 38 -3.34 1.84 -9.05
N ILE A 39 -3.27 2.50 -10.19
CA ILE A 39 -3.49 3.95 -10.31
C ILE A 39 -4.39 4.20 -11.50
N ALA A 40 -5.54 4.83 -11.25
CA ALA A 40 -6.52 5.16 -12.29
C ALA A 40 -6.88 3.96 -13.18
N GLY A 41 -7.19 2.83 -12.54
CA GLY A 41 -7.54 1.56 -13.19
C GLY A 41 -6.40 0.82 -13.90
N ALA A 42 -5.18 1.35 -13.91
CA ALA A 42 -4.01 0.66 -14.44
C ALA A 42 -3.21 -0.03 -13.33
N THR A 43 -2.92 -1.33 -13.52
CA THR A 43 -2.07 -2.12 -12.61
C THR A 43 -0.60 -2.07 -13.05
N TYR A 44 0.28 -1.72 -12.11
CA TYR A 44 1.73 -1.70 -12.25
C TYR A 44 2.34 -2.78 -11.34
N TYR A 45 3.22 -3.62 -11.88
CA TYR A 45 3.82 -4.77 -11.16
C TYR A 45 5.28 -4.53 -10.72
N GLY A 46 5.80 -3.32 -10.92
CA GLY A 46 7.12 -2.96 -10.44
C GLY A 46 7.37 -1.45 -10.46
N PRO A 47 8.20 -0.93 -9.53
CA PRO A 47 8.48 0.49 -9.40
C PRO A 47 9.34 1.02 -10.55
N GLY A 48 9.60 2.33 -10.54
CA GLY A 48 10.33 3.04 -11.60
C GLY A 48 9.42 3.57 -12.71
N VAL A 49 8.11 3.60 -12.46
CA VAL A 49 7.09 4.14 -13.36
C VAL A 49 6.50 5.42 -12.77
N SER A 50 6.02 6.29 -13.64
CA SER A 50 5.49 7.60 -13.27
C SER A 50 4.40 8.04 -14.24
N GLY A 51 3.56 8.95 -13.79
CA GLY A 51 2.58 9.63 -14.62
C GLY A 51 2.34 11.07 -14.13
N PRO A 52 1.28 11.73 -14.61
CA PRO A 52 0.96 13.08 -14.19
C PRO A 52 0.74 13.18 -12.68
N GLY A 53 1.63 13.88 -11.99
CA GLY A 53 1.54 14.15 -10.55
C GLY A 53 1.86 12.96 -9.64
N TRP A 54 2.33 11.82 -10.17
CA TRP A 54 2.70 10.66 -9.36
C TRP A 54 3.96 9.96 -9.85
N THR A 55 4.74 9.38 -8.94
CA THR A 55 5.90 8.54 -9.25
C THR A 55 6.01 7.39 -8.25
N TRP A 56 6.05 6.15 -8.72
CA TRP A 56 6.28 4.97 -7.88
C TRP A 56 7.78 4.68 -7.83
N THR A 57 8.44 5.07 -6.73
CA THR A 57 9.91 5.14 -6.64
C THR A 57 10.53 3.83 -6.20
N ASP A 58 9.87 3.11 -5.29
CA ASP A 58 10.19 1.75 -4.88
C ASP A 58 8.91 1.02 -4.47
N ALA A 59 8.98 -0.30 -4.26
CA ALA A 59 7.80 -1.13 -3.97
C ALA A 59 6.89 -0.56 -2.86
N GLY A 60 7.46 0.06 -1.82
CA GLY A 60 6.70 0.63 -0.71
C GLY A 60 6.51 2.15 -0.74
N HIS A 61 6.98 2.86 -1.79
CA HIS A 61 7.00 4.33 -1.79
C HIS A 61 6.40 4.94 -3.06
N LEU A 62 5.33 5.70 -2.87
CA LEU A 62 4.67 6.51 -3.88
C LEU A 62 4.87 8.00 -3.55
N GLU A 63 5.24 8.79 -4.54
CA GLU A 63 5.27 10.25 -4.43
C GLU A 63 4.09 10.83 -5.21
N LEU A 64 3.31 11.70 -4.55
CA LEU A 64 2.26 12.48 -5.18
C LEU A 64 2.61 13.96 -5.10
N ASP A 65 2.69 14.63 -6.25
CA ASP A 65 2.92 16.06 -6.36
C ASP A 65 1.93 16.66 -7.36
N GLY A 66 0.77 17.09 -6.84
CA GLY A 66 -0.32 17.60 -7.67
C GLY A 66 -1.10 16.53 -8.41
N TYR A 67 -1.10 15.28 -7.93
CA TYR A 67 -1.95 14.23 -8.48
C TYR A 67 -3.41 14.61 -8.34
N ALA A 68 -4.15 14.59 -9.45
CA ALA A 68 -5.58 14.78 -9.46
C ALA A 68 -6.19 13.75 -10.41
N GLY A 69 -6.64 12.64 -9.84
CA GLY A 69 -7.10 11.52 -10.64
C GLY A 69 -7.94 10.53 -9.87
N ASP A 70 -8.13 9.40 -10.52
CA ASP A 70 -8.95 8.29 -10.04
C ASP A 70 -8.25 7.56 -8.87
N ALA A 71 -8.89 6.48 -8.41
CA ALA A 71 -8.46 5.77 -7.23
C ALA A 71 -7.05 5.18 -7.33
N ILE A 72 -6.43 5.01 -6.15
CA ILE A 72 -5.12 4.38 -5.98
C ILE A 72 -5.26 3.18 -5.04
N GLY A 73 -4.70 2.04 -5.45
CA GLY A 73 -4.76 0.77 -4.72
C GLY A 73 -3.38 0.15 -4.53
N ALA A 74 -3.13 -0.50 -3.39
CA ALA A 74 -1.92 -1.30 -3.14
C ALA A 74 -2.25 -2.58 -2.36
N ASP A 75 -1.64 -3.69 -2.74
CA ASP A 75 -1.80 -5.01 -2.10
C ASP A 75 -1.01 -5.16 -0.79
N GLY A 76 0.03 -4.36 -0.60
CA GLY A 76 0.93 -4.40 0.56
C GLY A 76 1.03 -3.08 1.30
N ASP A 77 2.15 -2.87 1.98
CA ASP A 77 2.43 -1.63 2.70
C ASP A 77 2.76 -0.50 1.72
N LEU A 78 2.25 0.70 2.01
CA LEU A 78 2.49 1.88 1.17
C LEU A 78 2.77 3.13 1.98
N VAL A 79 3.90 3.77 1.69
CA VAL A 79 4.25 5.12 2.13
C VAL A 79 3.99 6.08 0.98
N VAL A 80 3.07 7.01 1.17
CA VAL A 80 2.76 8.07 0.21
C VAL A 80 3.36 9.39 0.70
N THR A 81 4.30 9.93 -0.06
CA THR A 81 4.87 11.26 0.20
C THR A 81 4.08 12.30 -0.60
N LEU A 82 3.39 13.18 0.13
CA LEU A 82 2.53 14.21 -0.41
C LEU A 82 3.27 15.55 -0.50
N SER A 83 3.38 16.05 -1.72
CA SER A 83 3.75 17.42 -2.06
C SER A 83 2.58 18.11 -2.76
N GLY A 84 2.49 19.43 -2.65
CA GLY A 84 1.41 20.19 -3.28
C GLY A 84 0.00 19.78 -2.80
N ARG A 85 -1.00 19.95 -3.67
CA ARG A 85 -2.40 19.57 -3.41
C ARG A 85 -2.78 18.38 -4.26
N ASN A 86 -3.13 17.26 -3.65
CA ASN A 86 -3.48 16.03 -4.33
C ASN A 86 -4.95 15.69 -4.10
N SER A 87 -5.55 14.98 -5.05
CA SER A 87 -6.88 14.39 -4.91
C SER A 87 -6.97 13.02 -5.56
N VAL A 88 -7.62 12.09 -4.87
CA VAL A 88 -7.98 10.76 -5.36
C VAL A 88 -9.50 10.60 -5.31
N VAL A 89 -10.10 10.17 -6.40
CA VAL A 89 -11.56 10.03 -6.52
C VAL A 89 -11.89 8.62 -6.96
N GLU A 90 -12.73 7.93 -6.20
CA GLU A 90 -13.33 6.67 -6.63
C GLU A 90 -14.19 6.90 -7.88
N SER A 91 -13.86 6.22 -8.98
CA SER A 91 -14.44 6.49 -10.30
C SER A 91 -15.46 5.45 -10.77
N HIS A 92 -15.89 4.51 -9.91
CA HIS A 92 -16.73 3.34 -10.22
C HIS A 92 -16.21 2.54 -11.43
N ALA A 93 -14.94 2.74 -11.79
CA ALA A 93 -14.28 1.90 -12.77
C ALA A 93 -14.33 0.46 -12.25
N PRO A 94 -14.47 -0.54 -13.14
CA PRO A 94 -14.33 -1.95 -12.78
C PRO A 94 -12.86 -2.25 -12.43
N ASP A 95 -12.34 -1.53 -11.45
CA ASP A 95 -11.03 -1.68 -10.87
C ASP A 95 -11.15 -2.88 -9.95
N ALA A 96 -10.68 -4.03 -10.43
CA ALA A 96 -11.01 -5.34 -9.89
C ALA A 96 -10.64 -5.54 -8.41
N ASP A 97 -9.80 -4.66 -7.85
CA ASP A 97 -9.21 -4.80 -6.53
C ASP A 97 -9.16 -3.47 -5.74
N ILE A 98 -9.91 -2.44 -6.15
CA ILE A 98 -10.16 -1.26 -5.30
C ILE A 98 -11.62 -1.29 -4.88
N THR A 99 -11.87 -1.37 -3.57
CA THR A 99 -13.18 -1.16 -2.97
C THR A 99 -13.71 0.20 -3.40
N GLN A 100 -14.96 0.51 -3.07
CA GLN A 100 -15.60 1.79 -3.33
C GLN A 100 -14.93 2.96 -2.54
N CYS A 101 -13.62 3.11 -2.68
CA CYS A 101 -12.72 4.00 -1.97
C CYS A 101 -11.72 4.68 -2.92
N GLY A 102 -11.38 5.94 -2.61
CA GLY A 102 -10.41 6.70 -3.41
C GLY A 102 -8.96 6.24 -3.17
N MET A 103 -8.66 5.70 -2.00
CA MET A 103 -7.38 5.08 -1.66
C MET A 103 -7.64 3.76 -0.94
N GLU A 104 -7.09 2.64 -1.42
CA GLU A 104 -7.18 1.33 -0.77
C GLU A 104 -5.81 0.67 -0.61
N VAL A 105 -5.44 0.35 0.63
CA VAL A 105 -4.18 -0.30 0.95
C VAL A 105 -4.44 -1.52 1.84
N TRP A 106 -4.00 -2.69 1.39
CA TRP A 106 -4.22 -3.95 2.11
C TRP A 106 -3.18 -4.25 3.21
N GLY A 107 -2.16 -3.38 3.35
CA GLY A 107 -1.21 -3.35 4.47
C GLY A 107 -1.32 -2.10 5.35
N ASP A 108 -0.18 -1.60 5.81
CA ASP A 108 -0.02 -0.31 6.50
C ASP A 108 0.09 0.84 5.48
N LEU A 109 -0.72 1.89 5.64
CA LEU A 109 -0.66 3.13 4.87
C LEU A 109 -0.06 4.26 5.70
N THR A 110 1.02 4.86 5.22
CA THR A 110 1.58 6.11 5.77
C THR A 110 1.43 7.24 4.78
N LEU A 111 0.66 8.26 5.12
CA LEU A 111 0.61 9.54 4.42
C LEU A 111 1.57 10.50 5.12
N ARG A 112 2.55 11.03 4.40
CA ARG A 112 3.57 11.92 4.97
C ARG A 112 3.89 13.10 4.06
N GLY A 113 4.63 14.08 4.59
CA GLY A 113 5.10 15.24 3.82
C GLY A 113 4.31 16.49 4.16
N THR A 114 4.56 17.60 3.47
CA THR A 114 3.93 18.91 3.78
C THR A 114 2.76 19.27 2.86
N GLY A 115 2.38 18.37 1.95
CA GLY A 115 1.26 18.54 1.04
C GLY A 115 -0.09 18.21 1.66
N SER A 116 -1.12 18.13 0.81
CA SER A 116 -2.47 17.72 1.19
C SER A 116 -3.01 16.60 0.29
N LEU A 117 -3.93 15.80 0.82
CA LEU A 117 -4.72 14.81 0.08
C LEU A 117 -6.22 15.02 0.35
N ALA A 118 -6.99 15.24 -0.72
CA ALA A 118 -8.44 15.11 -0.70
C ALA A 118 -8.83 13.75 -1.29
N ALA A 119 -9.37 12.86 -0.48
CA ALA A 119 -9.81 11.53 -0.89
C ALA A 119 -11.33 11.44 -0.83
N SER A 120 -11.94 10.85 -1.85
CA SER A 120 -13.38 10.57 -1.87
C SER A 120 -13.72 9.20 -2.42
N GLY A 121 -14.75 8.56 -1.86
CA GLY A 121 -15.35 7.38 -2.46
C GLY A 121 -16.75 7.07 -1.93
N SER A 122 -17.41 6.09 -2.52
CA SER A 122 -18.79 5.77 -2.17
C SER A 122 -18.91 5.03 -0.81
N GLN A 123 -18.08 4.02 -0.56
CA GLN A 123 -18.02 3.30 0.72
C GLN A 123 -17.08 4.00 1.70
N CYS A 124 -15.85 4.27 1.27
CA CYS A 124 -14.88 4.99 2.08
C CYS A 124 -14.06 5.96 1.24
N ALA A 125 -13.30 6.86 1.85
CA ALA A 125 -12.31 7.62 1.08
C ALA A 125 -10.93 6.96 1.16
N ILE A 126 -10.58 6.43 2.33
CA ILE A 126 -9.30 5.76 2.58
C ILE A 126 -9.57 4.45 3.32
N HIS A 127 -9.10 3.33 2.75
CA HIS A 127 -9.04 2.03 3.39
C HIS A 127 -7.59 1.65 3.67
N ALA A 128 -7.31 1.22 4.90
CA ALA A 128 -6.04 0.60 5.28
C ALA A 128 -6.33 -0.63 6.15
N SER A 129 -6.08 -1.84 5.64
CA SER A 129 -6.42 -3.07 6.37
C SER A 129 -5.70 -3.21 7.72
N GLN A 130 -4.53 -2.57 7.87
CA GLN A 130 -3.78 -2.52 9.12
C GLN A 130 -3.82 -1.12 9.74
N ALA A 131 -2.78 -0.30 9.60
CA ALA A 131 -2.72 1.04 10.16
C ALA A 131 -2.80 2.13 9.09
N LEU A 132 -3.47 3.23 9.44
CA LEU A 132 -3.26 4.53 8.80
C LEU A 132 -2.39 5.42 9.70
N VAL A 133 -1.30 5.93 9.16
CA VAL A 133 -0.49 6.98 9.78
C VAL A 133 -0.58 8.24 8.93
N VAL A 134 -0.93 9.37 9.54
CA VAL A 134 -0.87 10.70 8.91
C VAL A 134 0.23 11.49 9.61
N ASP A 135 1.27 11.89 8.88
CA ASP A 135 2.49 12.48 9.44
C ASP A 135 2.88 13.78 8.71
N GLY A 136 2.46 14.91 9.27
CA GLY A 136 2.82 16.26 8.79
C GLY A 136 2.04 16.78 7.58
N CYS A 137 1.11 16.00 7.01
CA CYS A 137 0.27 16.38 5.86
C CYS A 137 -1.19 16.62 6.26
N ALA A 138 -1.92 17.40 5.46
CA ALA A 138 -3.36 17.59 5.62
C ALA A 138 -4.15 16.53 4.83
N VAL A 139 -5.14 15.89 5.46
CA VAL A 139 -5.97 14.86 4.84
C VAL A 139 -7.44 15.19 5.00
N ASP A 140 -8.16 15.24 3.89
CA ASP A 140 -9.60 15.44 3.83
C ASP A 140 -10.25 14.22 3.16
N ALA A 141 -10.89 13.36 3.97
CA ALA A 141 -11.41 12.07 3.54
C ALA A 141 -12.94 12.05 3.67
N ARG A 142 -13.66 11.91 2.53
CA ARG A 142 -15.13 11.94 2.50
C ARG A 142 -15.74 10.73 1.80
N ALA A 143 -16.71 10.11 2.46
CA ALA A 143 -17.54 9.08 1.86
C ALA A 143 -18.99 9.55 1.75
N ASP A 144 -19.67 9.25 0.64
CA ASP A 144 -21.03 9.71 0.37
C ASP A 144 -22.12 8.65 0.52
N GLY A 145 -21.76 7.36 0.58
CA GLY A 145 -22.67 6.24 0.72
C GLY A 145 -23.44 5.89 -0.56
N ALA A 146 -23.10 6.45 -1.71
CA ALA A 146 -23.78 6.17 -2.96
C ALA A 146 -23.65 4.69 -3.34
N ASN A 147 -24.78 4.02 -3.61
CA ASN A 147 -24.82 2.62 -4.04
C ASN A 147 -24.20 1.59 -3.06
N VAL A 148 -24.05 1.94 -1.77
CA VAL A 148 -23.57 1.03 -0.72
C VAL A 148 -24.76 0.37 -0.01
N THR A 149 -24.73 -0.96 0.20
CA THR A 149 -25.87 -1.71 0.78
C THR A 149 -25.43 -2.81 1.74
N GLY A 150 -25.49 -2.53 3.05
CA GLY A 150 -25.15 -3.51 4.09
C GLY A 150 -23.70 -3.44 4.56
N GLU A 151 -22.89 -2.57 3.97
CA GLU A 151 -21.54 -2.24 4.41
C GLU A 151 -21.50 -0.96 5.25
N ALA A 152 -20.39 -0.77 5.97
CA ALA A 152 -20.12 0.49 6.67
C ALA A 152 -19.67 1.58 5.70
N VAL A 153 -20.14 2.81 5.92
CA VAL A 153 -19.72 4.01 5.19
C VAL A 153 -18.97 4.94 6.13
N ALA A 154 -17.73 5.29 5.78
CA ALA A 154 -16.89 6.16 6.61
C ALA A 154 -15.81 6.85 5.77
N GLY A 155 -15.43 8.09 6.09
CA GLY A 155 -14.30 8.74 5.42
C GLY A 155 -13.02 7.90 5.48
N VAL A 156 -12.76 7.23 6.61
CA VAL A 156 -11.61 6.33 6.76
C VAL A 156 -12.04 5.02 7.40
N ILE A 157 -11.56 3.90 6.85
CA ILE A 157 -11.66 2.56 7.44
C ILE A 157 -10.22 2.06 7.66
N ALA A 158 -9.82 1.92 8.93
CA ALA A 158 -8.53 1.38 9.29
C ALA A 158 -8.59 0.64 10.63
N ALA A 159 -7.79 -0.42 10.81
CA ALA A 159 -7.75 -1.14 12.08
C ALA A 159 -7.06 -0.33 13.20
N ARG A 160 -6.06 0.48 12.82
CA ARG A 160 -5.38 1.43 13.72
C ARG A 160 -5.20 2.77 13.04
N MET A 161 -5.17 3.84 13.82
CA MET A 161 -4.88 5.19 13.31
C MET A 161 -3.93 5.94 14.23
N ALA A 162 -2.97 6.65 13.63
CA ALA A 162 -2.10 7.60 14.32
C ALA A 162 -1.94 8.88 13.50
N VAL A 163 -2.03 10.03 14.16
CA VAL A 163 -1.78 11.34 13.55
C VAL A 163 -0.60 11.99 14.27
N ARG A 164 0.38 12.44 13.50
CA ARG A 164 1.63 13.05 13.97
C ARG A 164 1.85 14.37 13.22
N GLY A 165 2.33 15.38 13.94
CA GLY A 165 2.45 16.74 13.41
C GLY A 165 1.11 17.49 13.40
N GLY A 166 1.15 18.78 13.03
CA GLY A 166 -0.04 19.63 12.92
C GLY A 166 -0.33 19.94 11.46
N GLY A 167 -1.42 19.37 10.93
CA GLY A 167 -1.96 19.57 9.59
C GLY A 167 -3.49 19.52 9.65
#